data_AF-D1ZZD9-F1
#
_entry.id   AF-D1ZZD9-F1
#
_cell.length_a   1.000
_cell.length_b   1.000
_cell.length_c   1.000
_cell.angle_alpha   90.00
_cell.angle_beta   90.00
_cell.angle_gamma   90.00
#
_symmetry.space_group_name_H-M   'P 1'
#
loop_
_entity.id
_entity.type
_entity.pdbx_description
1 polymer ?
#
loop_
_entity_poly.entity_id
_entity_poly.type
_entity_poly.pdbx_seq_one_letter_code
_entity_poly.pdbx_strand_id
1 'polypeptide(L)'
;MSSKKDIRFMKIPYTIGSYLAVTPDYNFEKKVIKRPRVHQIYAFLLACAISVLSGITVVDNATLSMKQQVPTVFILDLINFFFLFLHPIVMITNSSLLSVSFWAKINKNFQFIDEHFNNVHKKEPNFFKNCYVQFALCLGGYLLDNLVVTISSLNLFPELALTKIHILSQIFYTYEFFTCFLICNLTTAFKCRFDEISRELQNHMKPSTTFIRQNGHFWRILSESAVCFNQIFGWPLIFLIGRGVAQLLQSLHLTMLALNSDLTLKKGIYGDLVVANLFIVAYLTVCLVFVILTCDSAASSGNEISNLCYKLQKDFADSSSERRELILLAKEISDNPIKFTASDFFEINKSTFFGIISVTTTYLIILIQFKNS
;
A
#
# COMPACT_ATOMS: atom_id res chain seq x y z
N MET A 1 -7.86 -15.79 -17.46
CA MET A 1 -7.49 -14.61 -16.66
C MET A 1 -8.41 -14.54 -15.45
N SER A 2 -7.90 -14.78 -14.24
CA SER A 2 -8.71 -14.86 -13.01
C SER A 2 -9.29 -13.50 -12.62
N SER A 3 -10.53 -13.48 -12.13
CA SER A 3 -11.19 -12.27 -11.60
C SER A 3 -10.68 -11.91 -10.22
N LYS A 4 -10.77 -10.62 -9.85
CA LYS A 4 -10.45 -10.13 -8.49
C LYS A 4 -11.36 -10.72 -7.40
N LYS A 5 -12.49 -11.31 -7.81
CA LYS A 5 -13.38 -12.09 -6.96
C LYS A 5 -12.80 -13.44 -6.51
N ASP A 6 -11.73 -13.93 -7.13
CA ASP A 6 -11.06 -15.19 -6.78
C ASP A 6 -9.62 -14.89 -6.38
N ILE A 7 -9.28 -14.97 -5.09
CA ILE A 7 -7.97 -14.55 -4.55
C ILE A 7 -6.77 -15.19 -5.27
N ARG A 8 -6.97 -16.32 -5.97
CA ARG A 8 -5.94 -16.98 -6.78
C ARG A 8 -5.39 -16.11 -7.90
N PHE A 9 -6.05 -14.99 -8.25
CA PHE A 9 -5.47 -13.97 -9.11
C PHE A 9 -4.11 -13.46 -8.59
N MET A 10 -3.88 -13.50 -7.27
CA MET A 10 -2.64 -13.08 -6.62
C MET A 10 -1.49 -14.09 -6.72
N LYS A 11 -1.66 -15.24 -7.39
CA LYS A 11 -0.64 -16.30 -7.47
C LYS A 11 0.72 -15.83 -8.01
N ILE A 12 0.72 -15.05 -9.11
CA ILE A 12 1.96 -14.53 -9.70
C ILE A 12 2.59 -13.47 -8.77
N PRO A 13 1.86 -12.44 -8.30
CA PRO A 13 2.37 -11.53 -7.28
C PRO A 13 2.97 -12.26 -6.08
N TYR A 14 2.27 -13.22 -5.45
CA TYR A 14 2.81 -13.94 -4.30
C TYR A 14 4.08 -14.73 -4.60
N THR A 15 4.21 -15.25 -5.84
CA THR A 15 5.43 -15.95 -6.24
C THR A 15 6.59 -14.96 -6.29
N ILE A 16 6.43 -13.81 -6.95
CA ILE A 16 7.45 -12.74 -6.98
C ILE A 16 7.73 -12.22 -5.56
N GLY A 17 6.68 -11.98 -4.78
CA GLY A 17 6.76 -11.50 -3.41
C GLY A 17 7.48 -12.47 -2.48
N SER A 18 7.38 -13.78 -2.71
CA SER A 18 8.16 -14.77 -1.97
C SER A 18 9.65 -14.70 -2.27
N TYR A 19 10.05 -14.40 -3.50
CA TYR A 19 11.46 -14.13 -3.83
C TYR A 19 11.98 -12.83 -3.25
N LEU A 20 11.10 -11.86 -2.97
CA LEU A 20 11.47 -10.64 -2.26
C LEU A 20 11.25 -10.75 -0.74
N ALA A 21 10.82 -11.91 -0.23
CA ALA A 21 10.40 -12.11 1.15
C ALA A 21 9.35 -11.10 1.68
N VAL A 22 8.57 -10.46 0.80
CA VAL A 22 7.45 -9.56 1.14
C VAL A 22 6.12 -10.30 1.23
N THR A 23 6.07 -11.56 0.78
CA THR A 23 4.96 -12.48 1.05
C THR A 23 5.52 -13.86 1.39
N PRO A 24 4.84 -14.68 2.20
CA PRO A 24 5.21 -16.10 2.33
C PRO A 24 4.92 -16.87 1.02
N ASP A 25 5.66 -17.96 0.76
CA ASP A 25 5.35 -18.88 -0.35
C ASP A 25 4.03 -19.62 -0.07
N TYR A 26 2.91 -19.05 -0.52
CA TYR A 26 1.57 -19.62 -0.29
C TYR A 26 1.14 -20.53 -1.44
N ASN A 27 0.76 -21.77 -1.14
CA ASN A 27 0.13 -22.68 -2.09
C ASN A 27 -1.39 -22.49 -2.05
N PHE A 28 -1.93 -21.77 -3.04
CA PHE A 28 -3.37 -21.55 -3.16
C PHE A 28 -4.17 -22.84 -3.35
N GLU A 29 -3.65 -23.86 -4.04
CA GLU A 29 -4.41 -25.10 -4.26
C GLU A 29 -4.52 -25.93 -2.97
N LYS A 30 -3.45 -25.96 -2.18
CA LYS A 30 -3.40 -26.71 -0.91
C LYS A 30 -3.83 -25.87 0.30
N LYS A 31 -4.10 -24.57 0.13
CA LYS A 31 -4.44 -23.60 1.17
C LYS A 31 -3.42 -23.54 2.33
N VAL A 32 -2.13 -23.77 2.04
CA VAL A 32 -1.04 -23.84 3.04
C VAL A 32 0.21 -23.10 2.59
N ILE A 33 0.98 -22.59 3.55
CA ILE A 33 2.30 -21.98 3.31
C ILE A 33 3.33 -23.10 3.11
N LYS A 34 4.10 -23.04 2.03
CA LYS A 34 5.16 -23.99 1.73
C LYS A 34 6.38 -23.67 2.59
N ARG A 35 6.93 -24.71 3.24
CA ARG A 35 8.22 -24.68 3.95
C ARG A 35 8.44 -23.40 4.80
N PRO A 36 7.54 -23.06 5.73
CA PRO A 36 7.55 -21.77 6.43
C PRO A 36 8.88 -21.48 7.15
N ARG A 37 9.52 -22.49 7.77
CA ARG A 37 10.81 -22.33 8.46
C ARG A 37 11.97 -21.98 7.52
N VAL A 38 12.02 -22.60 6.34
CA VAL A 38 13.08 -22.33 5.34
C VAL A 38 12.91 -20.91 4.79
N HIS A 39 11.66 -20.51 4.52
CA HIS A 39 11.33 -19.17 4.08
C HIS A 39 11.67 -18.11 5.14
N GLN A 40 11.42 -18.40 6.43
CA GLN A 40 11.79 -17.51 7.54
C GLN A 40 13.31 -17.31 7.65
N ILE A 41 14.11 -18.38 7.53
CA ILE A 41 15.58 -18.27 7.53
C ILE A 41 16.05 -17.42 6.34
N TYR A 42 15.51 -17.68 5.15
CA TYR A 42 15.80 -16.89 3.95
C TYR A 42 15.45 -15.41 4.14
N ALA A 43 14.26 -15.11 4.63
CA ALA A 43 13.79 -13.75 4.89
C ALA A 43 14.67 -13.02 5.92
N PHE A 44 15.10 -13.71 6.98
CA PHE A 44 16.02 -13.15 7.98
C PHE A 44 17.37 -12.78 7.35
N LEU A 45 17.97 -13.69 6.57
CA LEU A 45 19.24 -13.43 5.88
C LEU A 45 19.10 -12.26 4.88
N LEU A 46 17.98 -12.20 4.15
CA LEU A 46 17.70 -11.12 3.22
C LEU A 46 17.53 -9.76 3.94
N ALA A 47 16.81 -9.73 5.07
CA ALA A 47 16.65 -8.54 5.89
C ALA A 47 18.00 -8.04 6.46
N CYS A 48 18.86 -8.95 6.92
CA CYS A 48 20.22 -8.61 7.34
C CYS A 48 21.05 -8.03 6.19
N ALA A 49 21.01 -8.65 5.01
CA ALA A 49 21.73 -8.15 3.83
C ALA A 49 21.24 -6.74 3.43
N ILE A 50 19.93 -6.53 3.37
CA ILE A 50 19.31 -5.23 3.10
C ILE A 50 19.71 -4.20 4.16
N SER A 51 19.74 -4.58 5.44
CA SER A 51 20.15 -3.67 6.52
C SER A 51 21.61 -3.21 6.38
N VAL A 52 22.51 -4.11 5.99
CA VAL A 52 23.92 -3.76 5.70
C VAL A 52 24.03 -2.84 4.49
N LEU A 53 23.32 -3.15 3.39
CA LEU A 53 23.29 -2.31 2.19
C LEU A 53 22.73 -0.92 2.49
N SER A 54 21.67 -0.83 3.30
CA SER A 54 21.12 0.45 3.77
C SER A 54 22.15 1.23 4.57
N GLY A 55 22.88 0.59 5.50
CA GLY A 55 23.91 1.24 6.29
C GLY A 55 25.04 1.83 5.44
N ILE A 56 25.53 1.07 4.44
CA ILE A 56 26.54 1.55 3.48
C ILE A 56 26.00 2.77 2.72
N THR A 57 24.77 2.69 2.21
CA THR A 57 24.15 3.76 1.44
C THR A 57 23.97 5.05 2.27
N VAL A 58 23.56 4.93 3.54
CA VAL A 58 23.46 6.08 4.46
C VAL A 58 24.81 6.75 4.67
N VAL A 59 25.87 5.97 4.93
CA VAL A 59 27.21 6.52 5.20
C VAL A 59 27.77 7.23 3.96
N ASP A 60 27.64 6.60 2.79
CA ASP A 60 28.10 7.18 1.53
C ASP A 60 27.33 8.47 1.21
N ASN A 61 26.01 8.47 1.39
CA ASN A 61 25.18 9.64 1.14
C ASN A 61 25.43 10.77 2.16
N ALA A 62 25.61 10.44 3.44
CA ALA A 62 25.91 11.43 4.47
C ALA A 62 27.25 12.13 4.19
N THR A 63 28.26 11.36 3.77
CA THR A 63 29.59 11.88 3.40
C THR A 63 29.50 12.83 2.20
N LEU A 64 28.65 12.53 1.22
CA LEU A 64 28.38 13.38 0.06
C LEU A 64 27.62 14.65 0.45
N SER A 65 26.55 14.51 1.23
CA SER A 65 25.65 15.61 1.59
C SER A 65 26.33 16.63 2.50
N MET A 66 27.18 16.19 3.44
CA MET A 66 27.99 17.07 4.29
C MET A 66 28.92 18.00 3.50
N LYS A 67 29.29 17.63 2.27
CA LYS A 67 30.16 18.46 1.42
C LYS A 67 29.42 19.51 0.60
N GLN A 68 28.10 19.37 0.40
CA GLN A 68 27.41 20.07 -0.70
C GLN A 68 26.09 20.76 -0.35
N GLN A 69 25.48 20.51 0.82
CA GLN A 69 24.09 20.92 1.06
C GLN A 69 23.87 21.93 2.20
N VAL A 70 22.79 22.70 2.05
CA VAL A 70 22.17 23.51 3.10
C VAL A 70 21.65 22.56 4.19
N PRO A 71 21.81 22.88 5.50
CA PRO A 71 21.42 21.98 6.60
C PRO A 71 19.97 21.45 6.53
N THR A 72 19.04 22.25 5.99
CA THR A 72 17.64 21.85 5.82
C THR A 72 17.44 20.74 4.81
N VAL A 73 18.15 20.78 3.67
CA VAL A 73 18.11 19.71 2.64
C VAL A 73 18.68 18.43 3.24
N PHE A 74 19.82 18.55 3.93
CA PHE A 74 20.46 17.40 4.57
C PHE A 74 19.55 16.68 5.56
N ILE A 75 18.82 17.43 6.40
CA ILE A 75 17.88 16.84 7.36
C ILE A 75 16.72 16.15 6.65
N LEU A 76 16.14 16.77 5.62
CA LEU A 76 15.05 16.17 4.84
C LEU A 76 15.51 14.90 4.10
N ASP A 77 16.71 14.93 3.52
CA ASP A 77 17.32 13.78 2.86
C ASP A 77 17.50 12.64 3.87
N LEU A 78 18.05 12.92 5.06
CA LEU A 78 18.24 11.93 6.11
C LEU A 78 16.91 11.29 6.54
N ILE A 79 15.85 12.09 6.71
CA ILE A 79 14.51 11.61 7.05
C ILE A 79 13.94 10.74 5.92
N ASN A 80 14.09 11.17 4.66
CA ASN A 80 13.60 10.42 3.50
C ASN A 80 14.33 9.07 3.39
N PHE A 81 15.65 9.06 3.55
CA PHE A 81 16.46 7.82 3.58
C PHE A 81 16.09 6.90 4.72
N PHE A 82 15.84 7.44 5.92
CA PHE A 82 15.37 6.65 7.06
C PHE A 82 14.09 5.88 6.70
N PHE A 83 13.09 6.56 6.11
CA PHE A 83 11.86 5.89 5.70
C PHE A 83 12.07 4.90 4.55
N LEU A 84 12.84 5.28 3.53
CA LEU A 84 13.18 4.44 2.38
C LEU A 84 13.84 3.11 2.80
N PHE A 85 14.80 3.17 3.71
CA PHE A 85 15.62 2.02 4.08
C PHE A 85 14.96 1.14 5.14
N LEU A 86 14.18 1.71 6.04
CA LEU A 86 13.44 0.92 7.03
C LEU A 86 12.22 0.21 6.44
N HIS A 87 11.56 0.82 5.44
CA HIS A 87 10.40 0.21 4.78
C HIS A 87 10.62 -1.26 4.34
N PRO A 88 11.65 -1.61 3.55
CA PRO A 88 11.88 -2.99 3.11
C PRO A 88 12.21 -3.93 4.27
N ILE A 89 13.01 -3.49 5.26
CA ILE A 89 13.36 -4.28 6.44
C ILE A 89 12.11 -4.63 7.23
N VAL A 90 11.27 -3.63 7.49
CA VAL A 90 10.00 -3.77 8.20
C VAL A 90 9.03 -4.64 7.39
N MET A 91 8.95 -4.46 6.07
CA MET A 91 8.08 -5.26 5.23
C MET A 91 8.46 -6.75 5.25
N ILE A 92 9.76 -7.07 5.13
CA ILE A 92 10.25 -8.45 5.18
C ILE A 92 10.02 -9.05 6.57
N THR A 93 10.37 -8.31 7.62
CA THR A 93 10.23 -8.76 9.01
C THR A 93 8.78 -9.02 9.35
N ASN A 94 7.89 -8.07 9.07
CA ASN A 94 6.47 -8.22 9.36
C ASN A 94 5.86 -9.34 8.51
N SER A 95 6.11 -9.37 7.20
CA SER A 95 5.42 -10.32 6.32
C SER A 95 5.91 -11.76 6.45
N SER A 96 7.22 -11.96 6.52
CA SER A 96 7.83 -13.28 6.44
C SER A 96 8.29 -13.84 7.77
N LEU A 97 8.50 -13.01 8.81
CA LEU A 97 8.94 -13.48 10.13
C LEU A 97 7.78 -13.49 11.14
N LEU A 98 7.10 -12.35 11.31
CA LEU A 98 6.12 -12.15 12.38
C LEU A 98 4.69 -12.53 11.97
N SER A 99 4.28 -12.23 10.73
CA SER A 99 2.86 -12.28 10.30
C SER A 99 2.51 -13.45 9.37
N VAL A 100 3.33 -14.50 9.37
CA VAL A 100 3.12 -15.69 8.51
C VAL A 100 1.74 -16.32 8.75
N SER A 101 1.31 -16.39 10.02
CA SER A 101 -0.02 -16.89 10.40
C SER A 101 -1.16 -15.99 9.92
N PHE A 102 -0.99 -14.67 10.00
CA PHE A 102 -1.98 -13.69 9.52
C PHE A 102 -2.16 -13.80 7.99
N TRP A 103 -1.08 -13.95 7.24
CA TRP A 103 -1.15 -14.21 5.79
C TRP A 103 -1.91 -15.50 5.48
N ALA A 104 -1.62 -16.60 6.18
CA ALA A 104 -2.36 -17.84 6.01
C ALA A 104 -3.85 -17.67 6.33
N LYS A 105 -4.18 -16.92 7.39
CA LYS A 105 -5.57 -16.67 7.80
C LYS A 105 -6.33 -15.85 6.74
N ILE A 106 -5.79 -14.74 6.26
CA ILE A 106 -6.44 -13.92 5.20
C ILE A 106 -6.72 -14.76 3.94
N ASN A 107 -5.71 -15.49 3.44
CA ASN A 107 -5.88 -16.25 2.21
C ASN A 107 -6.92 -17.38 2.38
N LYS A 108 -6.90 -18.10 3.52
CA LYS A 108 -7.90 -19.13 3.82
C LYS A 108 -9.31 -18.55 3.90
N ASN A 109 -9.46 -17.42 4.60
CA ASN A 109 -10.73 -16.72 4.74
C ASN A 109 -11.29 -16.26 3.39
N PHE A 110 -10.45 -15.69 2.54
CA PHE A 110 -10.84 -15.31 1.18
C PHE A 110 -11.24 -16.51 0.34
N GLN A 111 -10.46 -17.60 0.35
CA GLN A 111 -10.82 -18.80 -0.41
C GLN A 111 -12.12 -19.45 0.07
N PHE A 112 -12.36 -19.45 1.38
CA PHE A 112 -13.61 -19.94 1.96
C PHE A 112 -14.82 -19.15 1.45
N ILE A 113 -14.72 -17.82 1.41
CA ILE A 113 -15.77 -16.93 0.89
C ILE A 113 -15.93 -17.13 -0.63
N ASP A 114 -14.83 -17.25 -1.37
CA ASP A 114 -14.84 -17.42 -2.83
C ASP A 114 -15.49 -18.73 -3.25
N GLU A 115 -15.24 -19.82 -2.50
CA GLU A 115 -15.90 -21.11 -2.67
C GLU A 115 -17.40 -21.00 -2.44
N HIS A 116 -17.81 -20.26 -1.41
CA HIS A 116 -19.22 -20.07 -1.11
C HIS A 116 -19.97 -19.29 -2.19
N PHE A 117 -19.40 -18.19 -2.69
CA PHE A 117 -20.01 -17.39 -3.77
C PHE A 117 -19.77 -17.95 -5.18
N ASN A 118 -19.26 -19.18 -5.29
CA ASN A 118 -18.91 -19.83 -6.55
C ASN A 118 -18.02 -18.95 -7.45
N ASN A 119 -17.11 -18.18 -6.85
CA ASN A 119 -16.19 -17.30 -7.58
C ASN A 119 -14.96 -18.02 -8.11
N VAL A 120 -14.72 -19.23 -7.61
CA VAL A 120 -13.64 -20.13 -7.99
C VAL A 120 -13.60 -20.27 -9.53
N HIS A 121 -12.51 -19.81 -10.14
CA HIS A 121 -12.25 -19.83 -11.59
C HIS A 121 -13.08 -18.86 -12.44
N LYS A 122 -13.84 -17.94 -11.85
CA LYS A 122 -14.49 -16.86 -12.61
C LYS A 122 -13.43 -16.03 -13.32
N LYS A 123 -13.63 -15.84 -14.62
CA LYS A 123 -12.74 -15.02 -15.47
C LYS A 123 -13.14 -13.55 -15.38
N GLU A 124 -12.16 -12.65 -15.42
CA GLU A 124 -12.42 -11.22 -15.54
C GLU A 124 -12.72 -10.89 -17.01
N PRO A 125 -13.93 -10.42 -17.37
CA PRO A 125 -14.25 -10.06 -18.74
C PRO A 125 -13.57 -8.75 -19.16
N ASN A 126 -13.32 -7.83 -18.22
CA ASN A 126 -12.73 -6.54 -18.52
C ASN A 126 -11.20 -6.61 -18.47
N PHE A 127 -10.56 -6.42 -19.62
CA PHE A 127 -9.10 -6.44 -19.78
C PHE A 127 -8.37 -5.53 -18.80
N PHE A 128 -8.83 -4.28 -18.62
CA PHE A 128 -8.20 -3.30 -17.73
C PHE A 128 -8.44 -3.57 -16.24
N LYS A 129 -9.43 -4.40 -15.90
CA LYS A 129 -9.65 -4.85 -14.51
C LYS A 129 -8.82 -6.09 -14.16
N ASN A 130 -8.15 -6.70 -15.14
CA ASN A 130 -7.33 -7.87 -14.90
C ASN A 130 -6.09 -7.52 -14.07
N CYS A 131 -5.83 -8.27 -13.00
CA CYS A 131 -4.69 -8.02 -12.11
C CYS A 131 -3.33 -8.14 -12.82
N TYR A 132 -3.15 -9.06 -13.77
CA TYR A 132 -1.87 -9.21 -14.48
C TYR A 132 -1.62 -8.06 -15.46
N VAL A 133 -2.68 -7.57 -16.12
CA VAL A 133 -2.60 -6.37 -16.96
C VAL A 133 -2.26 -5.16 -16.10
N GLN A 134 -2.93 -4.98 -14.97
CA GLN A 134 -2.62 -3.90 -14.03
C GLN A 134 -1.19 -4.03 -13.48
N PHE A 135 -0.73 -5.22 -13.14
CA PHE A 135 0.65 -5.47 -12.73
C PHE A 135 1.64 -5.08 -13.82
N ALA A 136 1.41 -5.49 -15.06
CA ALA A 136 2.28 -5.14 -16.19
C ALA A 136 2.29 -3.63 -16.46
N LEU A 137 1.14 -2.95 -16.37
CA LEU A 137 1.05 -1.50 -16.52
C LEU A 137 1.77 -0.75 -15.39
N CYS A 138 1.54 -1.15 -14.13
CA CYS A 138 2.21 -0.56 -12.98
C CYS A 138 3.73 -0.82 -13.02
N LEU A 139 4.15 -2.03 -13.40
CA LEU A 139 5.56 -2.37 -13.58
C LEU A 139 6.18 -1.57 -14.73
N GLY A 140 5.48 -1.41 -15.85
CA GLY A 140 5.95 -0.57 -16.96
C GLY A 140 6.12 0.89 -16.56
N GLY A 141 5.16 1.45 -15.82
CA GLY A 141 5.27 2.81 -15.26
C GLY A 141 6.45 2.95 -14.29
N TYR A 142 6.63 1.97 -13.39
CA TYR A 142 7.77 1.91 -12.48
C TYR A 142 9.11 1.84 -13.23
N LEU A 143 9.23 0.98 -14.24
CA LEU A 143 10.47 0.85 -15.02
C LEU A 143 10.77 2.12 -15.83
N LEU A 144 9.74 2.79 -16.35
CA LEU A 144 9.88 4.06 -17.06
C LEU A 144 10.37 5.17 -16.12
N ASP A 145 9.76 5.29 -14.94
CA ASP A 145 10.19 6.25 -13.91
C ASP A 145 11.67 6.03 -13.56
N ASN A 146 12.05 4.79 -13.26
CA ASN A 146 13.44 4.47 -12.94
C ASN A 146 14.40 4.69 -14.10
N LEU A 147 13.98 4.48 -15.35
CA LEU A 147 14.80 4.79 -16.52
C LEU A 147 15.08 6.30 -16.59
N VAL A 148 14.07 7.15 -16.41
CA VAL A 148 14.21 8.61 -16.40
C VAL A 148 15.13 9.06 -15.27
N VAL A 149 14.92 8.54 -14.05
CA VAL A 149 15.78 8.86 -12.90
C VAL A 149 17.22 8.39 -13.16
N THR A 150 17.42 7.19 -13.71
CA THR A 150 18.76 6.66 -14.02
C THR A 150 19.48 7.50 -15.06
N ILE A 151 18.80 7.89 -16.15
CA ILE A 151 19.38 8.76 -17.18
C ILE A 151 19.78 10.11 -16.57
N SER A 152 18.89 10.69 -15.74
CA SER A 152 19.17 11.95 -15.04
C SER A 152 20.38 11.82 -14.11
N SER A 153 20.44 10.75 -13.31
CA SER A 153 21.55 10.47 -12.39
C SER A 153 22.89 10.26 -13.12
N LEU A 154 22.89 9.56 -14.25
CA LEU A 154 24.10 9.31 -15.05
C LEU A 154 24.63 10.60 -15.69
N ASN A 155 23.75 11.50 -16.13
CA ASN A 155 24.13 12.81 -16.65
C ASN A 155 24.72 13.72 -15.56
N LEU A 156 24.20 13.60 -14.33
CA LEU A 156 24.60 14.42 -13.20
C LEU A 156 25.97 14.05 -12.64
N PHE A 157 26.25 12.76 -12.53
CA PHE A 157 27.40 12.27 -11.78
C PHE A 157 28.05 11.08 -12.48
N PRO A 158 29.05 11.30 -13.36
CA PRO A 158 29.80 10.22 -13.98
C PRO A 158 30.69 9.45 -12.98
N GLU A 159 30.79 9.92 -11.72
CA GLU A 159 31.55 9.24 -10.68
C GLU A 159 30.93 7.91 -10.27
N LEU A 160 31.76 6.87 -10.24
CA LEU A 160 31.37 5.48 -9.93
C LEU A 160 30.67 5.33 -8.57
N ALA A 161 30.94 6.20 -7.59
CA ALA A 161 30.35 6.14 -6.26
C ALA A 161 28.85 6.46 -6.25
N LEU A 162 28.42 7.45 -7.04
CA LEU A 162 27.02 7.89 -7.10
C LEU A 162 26.13 6.91 -7.85
N THR A 163 26.68 6.26 -8.87
CA THR A 163 26.03 5.13 -9.56
C THR A 163 25.74 3.97 -8.60
N LYS A 164 26.61 3.70 -7.62
CA LYS A 164 26.37 2.66 -6.59
C LYS A 164 25.19 3.03 -5.68
N ILE A 165 25.16 4.25 -5.16
CA ILE A 165 24.06 4.73 -4.29
C ILE A 165 22.72 4.65 -5.03
N HIS A 166 22.71 5.04 -6.31
CA HIS A 166 21.51 4.94 -7.15
C HIS A 166 21.03 3.50 -7.32
N ILE A 167 21.92 2.57 -7.71
CA ILE A 167 21.57 1.15 -7.88
C ILE A 167 21.03 0.55 -6.57
N LEU A 168 21.61 0.89 -5.41
CA LEU A 168 21.11 0.43 -4.12
C LEU A 168 19.72 1.01 -3.82
N SER A 169 19.50 2.30 -4.12
CA SER A 169 18.20 2.96 -3.97
C SER A 169 17.09 2.28 -4.79
N GLN A 170 17.42 1.82 -5.99
CA GLN A 170 16.51 1.08 -6.88
C GLN A 170 15.99 -0.23 -6.28
N ILE A 171 16.83 -0.92 -5.49
CA ILE A 171 16.39 -2.12 -4.77
C ILE A 171 15.27 -1.75 -3.81
N PHE A 172 15.44 -0.70 -3.02
CA PHE A 172 14.44 -0.27 -2.04
C PHE A 172 13.14 0.24 -2.69
N TYR A 173 13.25 0.95 -3.82
CA TYR A 173 12.07 1.35 -4.62
C TYR A 173 11.29 0.15 -5.15
N THR A 174 11.97 -0.97 -5.45
CA THR A 174 11.31 -2.22 -5.85
C THR A 174 10.44 -2.77 -4.73
N TYR A 175 10.90 -2.71 -3.48
CA TYR A 175 10.11 -3.12 -2.32
C TYR A 175 8.89 -2.21 -2.12
N GLU A 176 9.06 -0.90 -2.25
CA GLU A 176 7.96 0.06 -2.16
C GLU A 176 6.88 -0.19 -3.22
N PHE A 177 7.28 -0.30 -4.48
CA PHE A 177 6.39 -0.64 -5.59
C PHE A 177 5.59 -1.91 -5.26
N PHE A 178 6.28 -2.95 -4.79
CA PHE A 178 5.64 -4.23 -4.53
C PHE A 178 4.68 -4.16 -3.33
N THR A 179 5.05 -3.45 -2.26
CA THR A 179 4.17 -3.21 -1.11
C THR A 179 2.90 -2.46 -1.54
N CYS A 180 3.04 -1.37 -2.30
CA CYS A 180 1.89 -0.62 -2.82
C CYS A 180 0.99 -1.52 -3.67
N PHE A 181 1.58 -2.30 -4.57
CA PHE A 181 0.85 -3.20 -5.44
C PHE A 181 0.07 -4.28 -4.65
N LEU A 182 0.69 -4.88 -3.63
CA LEU A 182 0.02 -5.85 -2.76
C LEU A 182 -1.14 -5.21 -2.00
N ILE A 183 -0.91 -4.06 -1.36
CA ILE A 183 -1.93 -3.34 -0.58
C ILE A 183 -3.14 -3.02 -1.45
N CYS A 184 -2.93 -2.37 -2.60
CA CYS A 184 -4.01 -2.00 -3.51
C CYS A 184 -4.83 -3.21 -3.99
N ASN A 185 -4.18 -4.33 -4.30
CA ASN A 185 -4.89 -5.51 -4.79
C ASN A 185 -5.62 -6.28 -3.68
N LEU A 186 -5.04 -6.37 -2.48
CA LEU A 186 -5.70 -7.02 -1.34
C LEU A 186 -6.90 -6.20 -0.86
N THR A 187 -6.79 -4.89 -0.75
CA THR A 187 -7.92 -4.02 -0.38
C THR A 187 -9.00 -4.01 -1.46
N THR A 188 -8.63 -4.01 -2.74
CA THR A 188 -9.62 -4.24 -3.82
C THR A 188 -10.32 -5.60 -3.67
N ALA A 189 -9.58 -6.64 -3.27
CA ALA A 189 -10.14 -7.97 -3.03
C ALA A 189 -11.12 -7.98 -1.84
N PHE A 190 -10.81 -7.26 -0.75
CA PHE A 190 -11.76 -7.00 0.36
C PHE A 190 -13.04 -6.34 -0.17
N LYS A 191 -12.88 -5.22 -0.89
CA LYS A 191 -14.00 -4.47 -1.46
C LYS A 191 -14.92 -5.37 -2.29
N CYS A 192 -14.35 -6.17 -3.21
CA CYS A 192 -15.15 -7.06 -4.05
C CYS A 192 -16.02 -8.05 -3.26
N ARG A 193 -15.55 -8.52 -2.09
CA ARG A 193 -16.30 -9.46 -1.24
C ARG A 193 -17.36 -8.74 -0.41
N PHE A 194 -17.07 -7.55 0.11
CA PHE A 194 -18.09 -6.71 0.76
C PHE A 194 -19.21 -6.31 -0.22
N ASP A 195 -18.85 -5.92 -1.45
CA ASP A 195 -19.81 -5.61 -2.50
C ASP A 195 -20.66 -6.84 -2.88
N GLU A 196 -20.12 -8.05 -2.73
CA GLU A 196 -20.85 -9.29 -2.99
C GLU A 196 -21.84 -9.63 -1.89
N ILE A 197 -21.43 -9.52 -0.61
CA ILE A 197 -22.35 -9.63 0.53
C ILE A 197 -23.50 -8.62 0.38
N SER A 198 -23.17 -7.37 0.03
CA SER A 198 -24.17 -6.32 -0.21
C SER A 198 -25.15 -6.69 -1.33
N ARG A 199 -24.63 -7.22 -2.45
CA ARG A 199 -25.46 -7.63 -3.59
C ARG A 199 -26.36 -8.82 -3.25
N GLU A 200 -25.85 -9.80 -2.52
CA GLU A 200 -26.61 -10.97 -2.09
C GLU A 200 -27.75 -10.60 -1.14
N LEU A 201 -27.50 -9.69 -0.19
CA LEU A 201 -28.53 -9.13 0.68
C LEU A 201 -29.58 -8.32 -0.09
N GLN A 202 -29.19 -7.56 -1.12
CA GLN A 202 -30.13 -6.76 -1.93
C GLN A 202 -31.00 -7.62 -2.86
N ASN A 203 -30.42 -8.66 -3.48
CA ASN A 203 -31.13 -9.48 -4.46
C ASN A 203 -32.23 -10.34 -3.83
N HIS A 204 -32.09 -10.70 -2.56
CA HIS A 204 -33.13 -11.39 -1.82
C HIS A 204 -34.05 -10.35 -1.20
N MET A 205 -35.20 -10.05 -1.81
CA MET A 205 -36.15 -9.05 -1.27
C MET A 205 -36.75 -9.45 0.10
N LYS A 206 -36.76 -10.76 0.43
CA LYS A 206 -37.16 -11.28 1.74
C LYS A 206 -36.15 -12.33 2.19
N PRO A 207 -34.96 -11.93 2.65
CA PRO A 207 -33.94 -12.89 3.05
C PRO A 207 -34.41 -13.65 4.29
N SER A 208 -34.16 -14.96 4.33
CA SER A 208 -34.43 -15.76 5.53
C SER A 208 -33.47 -15.37 6.66
N THR A 209 -33.84 -15.65 7.91
CA THR A 209 -32.94 -15.48 9.06
C THR A 209 -31.62 -16.23 8.90
N THR A 210 -31.66 -17.46 8.38
CA THR A 210 -30.48 -18.28 8.10
C THR A 210 -29.55 -17.60 7.10
N PHE A 211 -30.10 -17.00 6.04
CA PHE A 211 -29.35 -16.28 5.03
C PHE A 211 -28.72 -14.99 5.59
N ILE A 212 -29.45 -14.22 6.40
CA ILE A 212 -28.92 -13.02 7.06
C ILE A 212 -27.74 -13.38 7.97
N ARG A 213 -27.90 -14.42 8.81
CA ARG A 213 -26.84 -14.92 9.70
C ARG A 213 -25.61 -15.39 8.94
N GLN A 214 -25.81 -16.07 7.81
CA GLN A 214 -24.72 -16.52 6.97
C GLN A 214 -23.93 -15.36 6.36
N ASN A 215 -24.60 -14.33 5.84
CA ASN A 215 -23.95 -13.11 5.36
C ASN A 215 -23.24 -12.34 6.47
N GLY A 216 -23.85 -12.26 7.66
CA GLY A 216 -23.20 -11.70 8.84
C GLY A 216 -21.93 -12.45 9.23
N HIS A 217 -21.93 -13.78 9.14
CA HIS A 217 -20.74 -14.60 9.35
C HIS A 217 -19.63 -14.29 8.33
N PHE A 218 -19.95 -14.12 7.04
CA PHE A 218 -18.94 -13.71 6.05
C PHE A 218 -18.38 -12.33 6.32
N TRP A 219 -19.23 -11.38 6.73
CA TRP A 219 -18.77 -10.06 7.13
C TRP A 219 -17.79 -10.12 8.31
N ARG A 220 -18.08 -10.92 9.35
CA ARG A 220 -17.17 -11.12 10.50
C ARG A 220 -15.83 -11.70 10.07
N ILE A 221 -15.84 -12.71 9.20
CA ILE A 221 -14.62 -13.31 8.64
C ILE A 221 -13.77 -12.26 7.92
N LEU A 222 -14.40 -11.39 7.12
CA LEU A 222 -13.71 -10.29 6.43
C LEU A 222 -13.21 -9.23 7.40
N SER A 223 -13.98 -8.90 8.44
CA SER A 223 -13.58 -7.97 9.51
C SER A 223 -12.32 -8.48 10.24
N GLU A 224 -12.31 -9.74 10.65
CA GLU A 224 -11.11 -10.38 11.21
C GLU A 224 -9.92 -10.40 10.23
N SER A 225 -10.19 -10.59 8.94
CA SER A 225 -9.16 -10.51 7.91
C SER A 225 -8.61 -9.08 7.73
N ALA A 226 -9.43 -8.04 7.90
CA ALA A 226 -8.96 -6.65 7.90
C ALA A 226 -8.04 -6.36 9.10
N VAL A 227 -8.34 -6.93 10.28
CA VAL A 227 -7.42 -6.89 11.43
C VAL A 227 -6.09 -7.55 11.09
N CYS A 228 -6.12 -8.74 10.47
CA CYS A 228 -4.91 -9.42 10.01
C CYS A 228 -4.12 -8.58 8.98
N PHE A 229 -4.81 -7.85 8.11
CA PHE A 229 -4.20 -6.95 7.15
C PHE A 229 -3.44 -5.84 7.87
N ASN A 230 -4.04 -5.22 8.90
CA ASN A 230 -3.39 -4.16 9.68
C ASN A 230 -2.15 -4.69 10.42
N GLN A 231 -2.16 -5.94 10.88
CA GLN A 231 -0.96 -6.56 11.48
C GLN A 231 0.18 -6.76 10.47
N ILE A 232 -0.14 -7.07 9.20
CA ILE A 232 0.86 -7.25 8.14
C ILE A 232 1.40 -5.90 7.66
N PHE A 233 0.49 -4.97 7.31
CA PHE A 233 0.82 -3.75 6.58
C PHE A 233 0.83 -2.48 7.42
N GLY A 234 0.45 -2.54 8.71
CA GLY A 234 0.32 -1.37 9.56
C GLY A 234 1.61 -0.54 9.63
N TRP A 235 2.74 -1.17 9.97
CA TRP A 235 4.04 -0.49 9.95
C TRP A 235 4.52 -0.14 8.54
N PRO A 236 4.47 -1.04 7.53
CA PRO A 236 4.77 -0.67 6.15
C PRO A 236 4.02 0.59 5.66
N LEU A 237 2.75 0.75 6.02
CA LEU A 237 1.94 1.94 5.72
C LEU A 237 2.49 3.20 6.39
N ILE A 238 2.98 3.13 7.63
CA ILE A 238 3.63 4.27 8.31
C ILE A 238 4.87 4.70 7.53
N PHE A 239 5.75 3.76 7.20
CA PHE A 239 6.99 4.07 6.48
C PHE A 239 6.70 4.59 5.08
N LEU A 240 5.71 4.02 4.39
CA LEU A 240 5.29 4.45 3.06
C LEU A 240 4.72 5.87 3.07
N ILE A 241 3.81 6.19 4.00
CA ILE A 241 3.21 7.52 4.11
C ILE A 241 4.22 8.55 4.59
N GLY A 242 5.03 8.21 5.60
CA GLY A 242 6.11 9.07 6.11
C GLY A 242 7.12 9.42 5.02
N ARG A 243 7.49 8.43 4.19
CA ARG A 243 8.32 8.66 3.00
C ARG A 243 7.64 9.59 2.00
N GLY A 244 6.36 9.36 1.71
CA GLY A 244 5.56 10.23 0.85
C GLY A 244 5.65 11.70 1.24
N VAL A 245 5.42 11.98 2.52
CA VAL A 245 5.52 13.33 3.07
C VAL A 245 6.96 13.85 2.93
N ALA A 246 7.96 13.09 3.37
CA ALA A 246 9.36 13.51 3.30
C ALA A 246 9.81 13.85 1.87
N GLN A 247 9.49 13.00 0.90
CA GLN A 247 9.82 13.20 -0.52
C GLN A 247 9.09 14.42 -1.12
N LEU A 248 7.82 14.65 -0.74
CA LEU A 248 7.08 15.85 -1.15
C LEU A 248 7.76 17.12 -0.65
N LEU A 249 8.11 17.16 0.65
CA LEU A 249 8.79 18.32 1.24
C LEU A 249 10.18 18.54 0.61
N GLN A 250 10.95 17.48 0.40
CA GLN A 250 12.26 17.53 -0.26
C GLN A 250 12.14 18.07 -1.69
N SER A 251 11.20 17.54 -2.48
CA SER A 251 10.97 17.99 -3.86
C SER A 251 10.57 19.47 -3.93
N LEU A 252 9.69 19.92 -3.04
CA LEU A 252 9.32 21.34 -2.96
C LEU A 252 10.50 22.22 -2.59
N HIS A 253 11.29 21.83 -1.60
CA HIS A 253 12.46 22.58 -1.17
C HIS A 253 13.50 22.70 -2.31
N LEU A 254 13.80 21.59 -2.99
CA LEU A 254 14.71 21.58 -4.15
C LEU A 254 14.20 22.46 -5.29
N THR A 255 12.90 22.41 -5.56
CA THR A 255 12.27 23.25 -6.59
C THR A 255 12.39 24.73 -6.23
N MET A 256 12.15 25.11 -4.97
CA MET A 256 12.33 26.48 -4.50
C MET A 256 13.77 26.96 -4.60
N LEU A 257 14.75 26.12 -4.26
CA LEU A 257 16.17 26.45 -4.42
C LEU A 257 16.53 26.70 -5.89
N ALA A 258 16.03 25.86 -6.81
CA ALA A 258 16.28 26.01 -8.24
C ALA A 258 15.63 27.27 -8.84
N LEU A 259 14.44 27.66 -8.34
CA LEU A 259 13.78 28.92 -8.75
C LEU A 259 14.50 30.17 -8.24
N ASN A 260 15.29 30.05 -7.16
CA ASN A 260 15.96 31.19 -6.52
C ASN A 260 17.40 31.42 -6.99
N SER A 261 18.07 30.42 -7.58
CA SER A 261 19.45 30.57 -8.04
C SER A 261 19.52 31.37 -9.34
N ASP A 262 20.25 32.49 -9.34
CA ASP A 262 20.50 33.32 -10.52
C ASP A 262 21.04 32.48 -11.70
N LEU A 263 20.40 32.69 -12.85
CA LEU A 263 20.15 31.71 -13.89
C LEU A 263 21.30 31.52 -14.89
N THR A 264 22.57 31.67 -14.47
CA THR A 264 23.68 31.91 -15.43
C THR A 264 24.73 30.82 -15.62
N LEU A 265 24.91 29.83 -14.73
CA LEU A 265 25.88 28.73 -15.03
C LEU A 265 25.65 27.36 -14.37
N LYS A 266 24.83 27.26 -13.31
CA LYS A 266 24.50 25.98 -12.62
C LYS A 266 23.28 25.24 -13.21
N LYS A 267 22.79 25.68 -14.37
CA LYS A 267 21.47 25.38 -14.95
C LYS A 267 21.24 23.92 -15.33
N GLY A 268 22.31 23.15 -15.65
CA GLY A 268 22.19 21.73 -16.02
C GLY A 268 21.96 20.83 -14.80
N ILE A 269 22.92 20.83 -13.86
CA ILE A 269 22.95 19.88 -12.74
C ILE A 269 21.75 20.07 -11.79
N TYR A 270 21.39 21.30 -11.43
CA TYR A 270 20.23 21.50 -10.56
C TYR A 270 18.91 21.26 -11.30
N GLY A 271 18.86 21.52 -12.60
CA GLY A 271 17.70 21.25 -13.44
C GLY A 271 17.39 19.76 -13.51
N ASP A 272 18.39 18.94 -13.86
CA ASP A 272 18.23 17.49 -13.97
C ASP A 272 17.86 16.85 -12.61
N LEU A 273 18.43 17.36 -11.50
CA LEU A 273 18.10 16.89 -10.15
C LEU A 273 16.65 17.21 -9.77
N VAL A 274 16.16 18.41 -10.11
CA VAL A 274 14.76 18.80 -9.88
C VAL A 274 13.83 17.94 -10.72
N VAL A 275 14.15 17.73 -12.01
CA VAL A 275 13.35 16.88 -12.90
C VAL A 275 13.27 15.46 -12.33
N ALA A 276 14.40 14.84 -11.96
CA ALA A 276 14.41 13.51 -11.37
C ALA A 276 13.55 13.43 -10.10
N ASN A 277 13.66 14.42 -9.20
CA ASN A 277 12.86 14.45 -7.97
C ASN A 277 11.36 14.66 -8.25
N LEU A 278 11.00 15.43 -9.29
CA LEU A 278 9.62 15.63 -9.70
C LEU A 278 8.98 14.34 -10.25
N PHE A 279 9.76 13.52 -10.98
CA PHE A 279 9.30 12.20 -11.43
C PHE A 279 9.08 11.25 -10.24
N ILE A 280 10.06 11.14 -9.34
CA ILE A 280 9.97 10.31 -8.13
C ILE A 280 8.75 10.71 -7.28
N VAL A 281 8.57 12.01 -7.02
CA VAL A 281 7.45 12.48 -6.19
C VAL A 281 6.11 12.29 -6.88
N ALA A 282 6.03 12.47 -8.20
CA ALA A 282 4.81 12.24 -8.96
C ALA A 282 4.40 10.76 -8.91
N TYR A 283 5.35 9.85 -9.17
CA TYR A 283 5.14 8.41 -9.08
C TYR A 283 4.69 7.99 -7.67
N LEU A 284 5.44 8.40 -6.64
CA LEU A 284 5.14 8.06 -5.24
C LEU A 284 3.78 8.60 -4.80
N THR A 285 3.45 9.84 -5.18
CA THR A 285 2.14 10.45 -4.87
C THR A 285 1.00 9.67 -5.51
N VAL A 286 1.15 9.27 -6.77
CA VAL A 286 0.14 8.44 -7.46
C VAL A 286 -0.04 7.11 -6.72
N CYS A 287 1.04 6.41 -6.38
CA CYS A 287 0.99 5.16 -5.61
C CYS A 287 0.28 5.34 -4.26
N LEU A 288 0.63 6.38 -3.50
CA LEU A 288 0.03 6.69 -2.20
C LEU A 288 -1.46 7.00 -2.31
N VAL A 289 -1.86 7.80 -3.30
CA VAL A 289 -3.27 8.10 -3.57
C VAL A 289 -4.04 6.81 -3.85
N PHE A 290 -3.49 5.91 -4.69
CA PHE A 290 -4.14 4.62 -4.94
C PHE A 290 -4.25 3.76 -3.68
N VAL A 291 -3.21 3.68 -2.85
CA VAL A 291 -3.25 2.96 -1.56
C VAL A 291 -4.36 3.53 -0.67
N ILE A 292 -4.39 4.85 -0.49
CA ILE A 292 -5.38 5.51 0.37
C ILE A 292 -6.80 5.28 -0.15
N LEU A 293 -7.04 5.49 -1.44
CA LEU A 293 -8.37 5.36 -2.05
C LEU A 293 -8.87 3.91 -2.05
N THR A 294 -7.99 2.93 -2.22
CA THR A 294 -8.39 1.50 -2.20
C THR A 294 -8.71 1.01 -0.79
N CYS A 295 -7.93 1.43 0.23
CA CYS A 295 -8.26 1.22 1.64
C CYS A 295 -9.60 1.86 2.02
N ASP A 296 -9.78 3.15 1.72
CA ASP A 296 -11.00 3.92 1.99
C ASP A 296 -12.22 3.26 1.32
N SER A 297 -12.09 2.91 0.04
CA SER A 297 -13.19 2.28 -0.70
C SER A 297 -13.56 0.91 -0.15
N ALA A 298 -12.59 0.11 0.29
CA ALA A 298 -12.86 -1.20 0.88
C ALA A 298 -13.55 -1.08 2.25
N ALA A 299 -13.11 -0.12 3.08
CA ALA A 299 -13.75 0.18 4.37
C ALA A 299 -15.19 0.69 4.17
N SER A 300 -15.39 1.64 3.25
CA SER A 300 -16.73 2.17 2.92
C SER A 300 -17.68 1.06 2.48
N SER A 301 -17.27 0.21 1.52
CA SER A 301 -18.07 -0.93 1.07
C SER A 301 -18.44 -1.88 2.21
N GLY A 302 -17.52 -2.14 3.15
CA GLY A 302 -17.80 -3.00 4.31
C GLY A 302 -18.76 -2.37 5.33
N ASN A 303 -18.69 -1.05 5.51
CA ASN A 303 -19.51 -0.32 6.48
C ASN A 303 -20.90 0.04 5.94
N GLU A 304 -21.05 0.23 4.62
CA GLU A 304 -22.34 0.50 3.96
C GLU A 304 -23.34 -0.65 4.09
N ILE A 305 -22.88 -1.87 4.38
CA ILE A 305 -23.74 -3.03 4.65
C ILE A 305 -24.68 -2.75 5.85
N SER A 306 -24.24 -1.97 6.84
CA SER A 306 -25.10 -1.57 7.97
C SER A 306 -26.31 -0.76 7.51
N ASN A 307 -26.09 0.25 6.67
CA ASN A 307 -27.14 1.09 6.08
C ASN A 307 -28.09 0.26 5.22
N LEU A 308 -27.55 -0.70 4.47
CA LEU A 308 -28.35 -1.64 3.70
C LEU A 308 -29.25 -2.50 4.61
N CYS A 309 -28.71 -3.04 5.71
CA CYS A 309 -29.50 -3.82 6.67
C CYS A 309 -30.62 -2.95 7.29
N TYR A 310 -30.33 -1.71 7.65
CA TYR A 310 -31.33 -0.75 8.14
C TYR A 310 -32.42 -0.41 7.12
N LYS A 311 -32.09 -0.46 5.82
CA LYS A 311 -33.05 -0.27 4.74
C LYS A 311 -33.95 -1.50 4.57
N LEU A 312 -33.36 -2.69 4.46
CA LEU A 312 -34.08 -3.96 4.24
C LEU A 312 -35.02 -4.32 5.40
N GLN A 313 -34.68 -3.96 6.64
CA GLN A 313 -35.51 -4.28 7.80
C GLN A 313 -36.90 -3.62 7.79
N LYS A 314 -37.10 -2.57 6.97
CA LYS A 314 -38.39 -1.87 6.83
C LYS A 314 -39.45 -2.70 6.11
N ASP A 315 -39.03 -3.69 5.34
CA ASP A 315 -39.91 -4.56 4.56
C ASP A 315 -40.48 -5.73 5.39
N PHE A 316 -40.12 -5.80 6.68
CA PHE A 316 -40.50 -6.85 7.62
C PHE A 316 -41.35 -6.31 8.78
N ALA A 317 -42.27 -7.14 9.26
CA ALA A 317 -43.08 -6.84 10.43
C ALA A 317 -42.20 -6.61 11.68
N ASP A 318 -42.66 -5.76 12.61
CA ASP A 318 -41.94 -5.39 13.83
C ASP A 318 -41.48 -6.60 14.67
N SER A 319 -42.29 -7.67 14.70
CA SER A 319 -42.04 -8.90 15.46
C SER A 319 -41.31 -9.98 14.67
N SER A 320 -40.95 -9.73 13.40
CA SER A 320 -40.32 -10.75 12.55
C SER A 320 -38.90 -11.05 12.99
N SER A 321 -38.52 -12.32 12.89
CA SER A 321 -37.17 -12.78 13.25
C SER A 321 -36.11 -12.20 12.30
N GLU A 322 -36.45 -12.02 11.02
CA GLU A 322 -35.60 -11.44 9.98
C GLU A 322 -35.26 -9.99 10.29
N ARG A 323 -36.26 -9.19 10.69
CA ARG A 323 -36.05 -7.80 11.10
C ARG A 323 -35.05 -7.73 12.25
N ARG A 324 -35.23 -8.58 13.28
CA ARG A 324 -34.32 -8.63 14.43
C ARG A 324 -32.90 -8.97 14.01
N GLU A 325 -32.71 -9.97 13.15
CA GLU A 325 -31.37 -10.35 12.67
C GLU A 325 -30.71 -9.25 11.83
N LEU A 326 -31.46 -8.54 10.98
CA LEU A 326 -30.94 -7.40 10.21
C LEU A 326 -30.49 -6.25 11.12
N ILE A 327 -31.28 -5.92 12.16
CA ILE A 327 -30.90 -4.90 13.15
C ILE A 327 -29.65 -5.32 13.92
N LEU A 328 -29.57 -6.59 14.34
CA LEU A 328 -28.41 -7.11 15.07
C LEU A 328 -27.15 -7.04 14.21
N LEU A 329 -27.23 -7.42 12.94
CA LEU A 329 -26.13 -7.31 12.00
C LEU A 329 -25.74 -5.84 11.78
N ALA A 330 -26.70 -4.96 11.53
CA ALA A 330 -26.43 -3.53 11.33
C ALA A 330 -25.73 -2.90 12.54
N LYS A 331 -26.17 -3.26 13.75
CA LYS A 331 -25.58 -2.81 15.00
C LYS A 331 -24.16 -3.34 15.16
N GLU A 332 -23.94 -4.62 14.92
CA GLU A 332 -22.60 -5.23 15.00
C GLU A 332 -21.58 -4.53 14.09
N ILE A 333 -21.99 -4.22 12.85
CA ILE A 333 -21.17 -3.50 11.88
C ILE A 333 -20.91 -2.06 12.33
N SER A 334 -21.93 -1.39 12.88
CA SER A 334 -21.80 -0.01 13.37
C SER A 334 -20.92 0.10 14.61
N ASP A 335 -20.97 -0.90 15.49
CA ASP A 335 -20.15 -0.99 16.70
C ASP A 335 -18.70 -1.37 16.37
N ASN A 336 -18.47 -2.10 15.27
CA ASN A 336 -17.15 -2.59 14.85
C ASN A 336 -16.88 -2.28 13.36
N PRO A 337 -16.81 -1.00 12.97
CA PRO A 337 -16.63 -0.65 11.57
C PRO A 337 -15.29 -1.16 11.04
N ILE A 338 -15.28 -1.57 9.77
CA ILE A 338 -14.07 -1.98 9.06
C ILE A 338 -13.14 -0.76 8.96
N LYS A 339 -11.90 -0.94 9.42
CA LYS A 339 -10.84 0.07 9.36
C LYS A 339 -9.54 -0.55 8.87
N PHE A 340 -8.91 0.14 7.92
CA PHE A 340 -7.52 -0.12 7.55
C PHE A 340 -6.65 0.90 8.27
N THR A 341 -5.72 0.44 9.11
CA THR A 341 -4.95 1.31 10.00
C THR A 341 -3.45 1.17 9.77
N ALA A 342 -2.73 2.27 9.98
CA ALA A 342 -1.28 2.29 10.03
C ALA A 342 -0.83 1.97 11.48
N SER A 343 -0.75 0.68 11.82
CA SER A 343 -0.39 0.16 13.15
C SER A 343 -1.19 0.83 14.29
N ASP A 344 -2.48 1.07 14.05
CA ASP A 344 -3.42 1.72 14.97
C ASP A 344 -3.08 3.18 15.37
N PHE A 345 -2.06 3.80 14.76
CA PHE A 345 -1.79 5.23 14.95
C PHE A 345 -2.85 6.10 14.28
N PHE A 346 -3.25 5.75 13.05
CA PHE A 346 -4.29 6.44 12.31
C PHE A 346 -4.95 5.52 11.28
N GLU A 347 -6.17 5.86 10.91
CA GLU A 347 -6.94 5.21 9.85
C GLU A 347 -6.50 5.72 8.47
N ILE A 348 -6.39 4.82 7.50
CA ILE A 348 -6.08 5.13 6.10
C ILE A 348 -7.38 5.43 5.37
N ASN A 349 -7.69 6.71 5.21
CA ASN A 349 -8.89 7.18 4.53
C ASN A 349 -8.62 8.49 3.77
N LYS A 350 -9.64 9.03 3.09
CA LYS A 350 -9.49 10.31 2.34
C LYS A 350 -8.97 11.46 3.20
N SER A 351 -9.25 11.48 4.50
CA SER A 351 -8.72 12.52 5.41
C SER A 351 -7.20 12.44 5.56
N THR A 352 -6.60 11.25 5.47
CA THR A 352 -5.13 11.08 5.43
C THR A 352 -4.52 11.84 4.25
N PHE A 353 -5.14 11.74 3.07
CA PHE A 353 -4.68 12.44 1.86
C PHE A 353 -4.75 13.97 2.02
N PHE A 354 -5.87 14.49 2.53
CA PHE A 354 -6.00 15.92 2.82
C PHE A 354 -5.03 16.39 3.91
N GLY A 355 -4.72 15.53 4.89
CA GLY A 355 -3.69 15.78 5.90
C GLY A 355 -2.30 15.97 5.27
N ILE A 356 -1.91 15.11 4.33
CA ILE A 356 -0.64 15.24 3.59
C ILE A 356 -0.59 16.56 2.82
N ILE A 357 -1.66 16.92 2.10
CA ILE A 357 -1.75 18.20 1.38
C ILE A 357 -1.62 19.39 2.34
N SER A 358 -2.31 19.34 3.48
CA SER A 358 -2.31 20.40 4.49
C SER A 358 -0.91 20.65 5.06
N VAL A 359 -0.21 19.58 5.47
CA VAL A 359 1.18 19.66 5.97
C VAL A 359 2.12 20.21 4.89
N THR A 360 1.99 19.71 3.66
CA THR A 360 2.81 20.12 2.51
C THR A 360 2.60 21.60 2.17
N THR A 361 1.34 22.07 2.18
CA THR A 361 0.98 23.48 1.91
C THR A 361 1.51 24.39 3.02
N THR A 362 1.38 23.97 4.28
CA THR A 362 1.90 24.73 5.42
C THR A 362 3.42 24.90 5.32
N TYR A 363 4.14 23.83 4.98
CA TYR A 363 5.58 23.90 4.76
C TYR A 363 5.96 24.81 3.57
N LEU A 364 5.20 24.76 2.46
CA LEU A 364 5.40 25.65 1.33
C LEU A 364 5.25 27.13 1.72
N ILE A 365 4.23 27.47 2.51
CA ILE A 365 4.03 28.83 3.02
C ILE A 365 5.24 29.27 3.86
N ILE A 366 5.71 28.40 4.76
CA ILE A 366 6.89 28.64 5.59
C ILE A 366 8.13 28.92 4.71
N LEU A 367 8.39 28.10 3.70
CA LEU A 367 9.51 28.30 2.78
C LEU A 367 9.43 29.64 2.02
N ILE A 368 8.23 30.03 1.59
CA ILE A 368 8.02 31.31 0.90
C ILE A 368 8.24 32.49 1.86
N GLN A 369 7.79 32.39 3.11
CA GLN A 369 7.95 33.45 4.11
C GLN A 369 9.41 33.66 4.49
N PHE A 370 10.15 32.58 4.78
CA PHE A 370 11.57 32.65 5.13
C PHE A 370 12.48 33.02 3.95
N LYS A 371 11.97 33.02 2.71
CA LYS A 371 12.68 33.56 1.54
C LYS A 371 12.67 35.09 1.52
N ASN A 372 11.60 35.71 2.00
CA ASN A 372 11.40 37.17 1.93
C ASN A 372 11.95 37.90 3.16
N SER A 373 12.50 37.17 4.14
CA SER A 373 13.23 37.70 5.28
C SER A 373 14.73 37.51 5.08
#